data_AF-A0A2E8UEK4-F1
#
_entry.id   AF-A0A2E8UEK4-F1
#
_cell.length_a   1.000
_cell.length_b   1.000
_cell.length_c   1.000
_cell.angle_alpha   90.00
_cell.angle_beta   90.00
_cell.angle_gamma   90.00
#
_symmetry.space_group_name_H-M   'P 1'
#
loop_
_entity.id
_entity.type
_entity.pdbx_description
1 polymer ?
#
loop_
_entity_poly.entity_id
_entity_poly.type
_entity_poly.pdbx_seq_one_letter_code
_entity_poly.pdbx_strand_id
1 'polypeptide(L)'
;MLSDVDVSRIIEMAWEDRTPFEAIHLNFGVSESDVIKLMQLNLKKSSFKLWRKRVSGRKTKHERLRDKNVMRAYCPTQYKQR
;
A
#
# COMPACT_ATOMS: atom_id res chain seq x y z
N MET A 1 -8.78 8.97 19.25
CA MET A 1 -7.32 9.05 19.44
C MET A 1 -6.77 7.72 18.95
N LEU A 2 -5.90 7.72 17.92
CA LEU A 2 -5.31 6.48 17.42
C LEU A 2 -4.35 5.94 18.49
N SER A 3 -4.46 4.66 18.83
CA SER A 3 -3.52 4.01 19.74
C SER A 3 -2.19 3.75 19.03
N ASP A 4 -1.10 3.57 19.78
CA ASP A 4 0.20 3.19 19.20
C ASP A 4 0.13 1.88 18.40
N VAL A 5 -0.79 0.99 18.78
CA VAL A 5 -1.07 -0.27 18.06
C VAL A 5 -1.71 0.02 16.70
N ASP A 6 -2.66 0.95 16.64
CA ASP A 6 -3.29 1.36 15.37
C ASP A 6 -2.28 2.01 14.45
N VAL A 7 -1.41 2.86 14.98
CA VAL A 7 -0.32 3.51 14.22
C VAL A 7 0.62 2.47 13.64
N SER A 8 1.06 1.49 14.44
CA SER A 8 1.91 0.39 13.98
C SER A 8 1.24 -0.42 12.87
N ARG A 9 -0.06 -0.73 13.04
CA ARG A 9 -0.84 -1.50 12.07
C ARG A 9 -1.06 -0.74 10.76
N ILE A 10 -1.32 0.57 10.84
CA ILE A 10 -1.44 1.45 9.66
C ILE A 10 -0.11 1.48 8.90
N ILE A 11 1.03 1.58 9.59
CA ILE A 11 2.36 1.56 8.96
C ILE A 11 2.59 0.22 8.26
N GLU A 12 2.31 -0.89 8.92
CA GLU A 12 2.43 -2.24 8.34
C GLU A 12 1.58 -2.38 7.07
N MET A 13 0.29 -2.02 7.16
CA MET A 13 -0.63 -2.02 6.03
C MET A 13 -0.19 -1.08 4.90
N ALA A 14 0.38 0.08 5.22
CA ALA A 14 0.88 1.02 4.22
C ALA A 14 2.18 0.55 3.55
N TRP A 15 2.98 -0.28 4.20
CA TRP A 15 4.15 -0.94 3.61
C TRP A 15 3.79 -2.10 2.69
N GLU A 16 2.64 -2.76 2.93
CA GLU A 16 2.15 -3.82 2.06
C GLU A 16 1.69 -3.29 0.70
N ASP A 17 2.37 -3.78 -0.32
CA ASP A 17 2.16 -3.42 -1.72
C ASP A 17 0.76 -3.79 -2.27
N ARG A 18 0.01 -4.65 -1.58
CA ARG A 18 -1.32 -5.13 -1.97
C ARG A 18 -2.47 -4.44 -1.23
N THR A 19 -2.19 -3.61 -0.24
CA THR A 19 -3.22 -2.98 0.57
C THR A 19 -3.61 -1.63 -0.05
N PRO A 20 -4.86 -1.49 -0.54
CA PRO A 20 -5.34 -0.21 -1.05
C PRO A 20 -5.50 0.78 0.11
N PHE A 21 -5.39 2.08 -0.17
CA PHE A 21 -5.58 3.10 0.87
C PHE A 21 -7.03 3.09 1.38
N GLU A 22 -7.95 2.64 0.54
CA GLU A 22 -9.36 2.43 0.80
C GLU A 22 -9.58 1.39 1.91
N ALA A 23 -8.79 0.30 1.96
CA ALA A 23 -8.88 -0.68 3.05
C ALA A 23 -8.41 -0.08 4.40
N ILE A 24 -7.37 0.76 4.36
CA ILE A 24 -6.89 1.47 5.55
C ILE A 24 -7.96 2.47 6.03
N HIS A 25 -8.61 3.16 5.10
CA HIS A 25 -9.69 4.09 5.40
C HIS A 25 -10.92 3.38 5.99
N LEU A 26 -11.31 2.22 5.45
CA LEU A 26 -12.44 1.45 5.98
C LEU A 26 -12.19 0.93 7.39
N ASN A 27 -10.96 0.48 7.68
CA ASN A 27 -10.64 -0.10 8.99
C ASN A 27 -10.36 0.95 10.08
N PHE A 28 -9.72 2.07 9.72
CA PHE A 28 -9.21 3.04 10.69
C PHE A 28 -9.76 4.47 10.49
N GLY A 29 -10.58 4.71 9.47
CA GLY A 29 -11.13 6.03 9.15
C GLY A 29 -10.11 7.06 8.64
N VAL A 30 -8.86 6.68 8.43
CA VAL A 30 -7.77 7.59 7.99
C VAL A 30 -7.75 7.73 6.48
N SER A 31 -7.59 8.97 6.01
CA SER A 31 -7.46 9.25 4.57
C SER A 31 -6.06 8.90 4.05
N GLU A 32 -5.90 8.78 2.73
CA GLU A 32 -4.57 8.60 2.13
C GLU A 32 -3.59 9.70 2.58
N SER A 33 -4.06 10.94 2.66
CA SER A 33 -3.23 12.08 3.06
C SER A 33 -2.73 11.95 4.51
N ASP A 34 -3.54 11.38 5.40
CA ASP A 34 -3.17 11.16 6.79
C ASP A 34 -2.19 10.01 6.91
N VAL A 35 -2.37 8.94 6.12
CA VAL A 35 -1.39 7.84 6.03
C VAL A 35 -0.05 8.35 5.51
N ILE A 36 -0.03 9.23 4.51
CA ILE A 36 1.22 9.83 4.01
C ILE A 36 1.92 10.64 5.10
N LYS A 37 1.18 11.47 5.84
CA LYS A 37 1.75 12.23 6.98
C LYS A 37 2.30 11.30 8.05
N LEU A 38 1.54 10.27 8.41
CA LEU A 38 1.92 9.29 9.43
C LEU A 38 3.20 8.54 9.02
N MET A 39 3.30 8.12 7.76
CA MET A 39 4.50 7.50 7.20
C MET A 39 5.69 8.46 7.16
N GLN A 40 5.46 9.75 6.86
CA GLN A 40 6.51 10.76 6.86
C GLN A 40 7.06 11.05 8.27
N LEU A 41 6.20 10.99 9.29
CA LEU A 41 6.58 11.18 10.69
C LEU A 41 7.33 9.98 11.27
N ASN A 42 6.94 8.76 10.88
CA ASN A 42 7.48 7.53 11.47
C ASN A 42 8.70 6.96 10.71
N LEU A 43 8.91 7.32 9.45
CA LEU A 43 10.01 6.80 8.64
C LEU A 43 11.15 7.79 8.48
N LYS A 44 12.37 7.25 8.36
CA LYS A 44 13.52 8.02 7.88
C LYS A 44 13.26 8.54 6.47
N LYS A 45 13.77 9.74 6.18
CA LYS A 45 13.57 10.46 4.91
C LYS A 45 13.91 9.63 3.67
N SER A 46 14.95 8.78 3.73
CA SER A 46 15.34 7.85 2.66
C SER A 46 14.30 6.73 2.45
N SER A 47 13.85 6.08 3.52
CA SER A 47 12.81 5.05 3.49
C SER A 47 11.47 5.60 2.98
N PHE A 48 11.10 6.81 3.42
CA PHE A 48 9.89 7.48 2.93
C PHE A 48 9.95 7.76 1.43
N LYS A 49 11.08 8.25 0.90
CA LYS A 49 11.26 8.46 -0.55
C LYS A 49 11.10 7.14 -1.32
N LEU A 50 11.67 6.04 -0.81
CA LEU A 50 11.56 4.72 -1.44
C LEU A 50 10.10 4.24 -1.45
N TRP A 51 9.43 4.32 -0.30
CA TRP A 51 8.02 3.98 -0.17
C TRP A 51 7.16 4.83 -1.11
N ARG A 52 7.36 6.16 -1.14
CA ARG A 52 6.60 7.07 -1.99
C ARG A 52 6.78 6.77 -3.47
N LYS A 53 8.00 6.42 -3.90
CA LYS A 53 8.27 5.96 -5.27
C LYS A 53 7.47 4.69 -5.61
N ARG A 54 7.32 3.76 -4.67
CA ARG A 54 6.54 2.53 -4.88
C ARG A 54 5.03 2.79 -4.92
N VAL A 55 4.49 3.58 -4.01
CA VAL A 55 3.04 3.84 -3.94
C VAL A 55 2.56 4.83 -5.00
N SER A 56 3.38 5.79 -5.41
CA SER A 56 3.03 6.81 -6.42
C SER A 56 3.07 6.29 -7.86
N GLY A 57 3.77 5.18 -8.13
CA GLY A 57 3.94 4.62 -9.47
C GLY A 57 2.85 3.63 -9.90
N ARG A 58 1.91 3.26 -9.02
CA ARG A 58 0.92 2.21 -9.30
C ARG A 58 -0.41 2.77 -9.77
N LYS A 59 -0.60 2.82 -11.10
CA LYS A 59 -1.89 3.11 -11.75
C LYS A 59 -2.99 2.08 -11.40
N THR A 60 -2.63 0.92 -10.82
CA THR A 60 -3.56 -0.16 -10.40
C THR A 60 -4.00 -0.08 -8.93
N LYS A 61 -3.62 0.98 -8.21
CA LYS A 61 -3.96 1.12 -6.77
C LYS A 61 -5.43 1.50 -6.52
N HIS A 62 -6.12 2.03 -7.52
CA HIS A 62 -7.57 2.19 -7.48
C HIS A 62 -8.25 0.93 -7.99
N GLU A 63 -9.16 0.38 -7.19
CA GLU A 63 -9.99 -0.78 -7.55
C GLU A 63 -10.71 -0.59 -8.90
N ARG A 64 -11.06 0.67 -9.22
CA ARG A 64 -11.68 1.10 -10.48
C ARG A 64 -10.83 0.85 -11.74
N LEU A 65 -9.51 0.74 -11.61
CA LEU A 65 -8.57 0.52 -12.73
C LEU A 65 -8.06 -0.94 -12.79
N ARG A 66 -8.54 -1.81 -11.89
CA ARG A 66 -8.12 -3.20 -11.79
C ARG A 66 -9.02 -4.08 -12.66
N ASP A 67 -8.44 -4.66 -13.71
CA ASP A 67 -9.12 -5.63 -14.57
C ASP A 67 -9.45 -6.90 -13.76
N LYS A 68 -10.68 -7.41 -13.90
CA LYS A 68 -11.17 -8.62 -13.18
C LYS A 68 -10.33 -9.87 -13.52
N ASN A 69 -9.61 -9.88 -14.64
CA ASN A 69 -8.73 -10.97 -15.06
C ASN A 69 -7.36 -10.99 -14.36
N VAL A 70 -7.10 -10.08 -13.44
CA VAL A 70 -5.89 -10.09 -12.58
C VAL A 70 -6.17 -10.85 -11.28
N MET A 71 -6.66 -12.09 -11.43
CA MET A 71 -6.71 -13.14 -10.41
C MET A 71 -5.50 -14.08 -10.52
N ARG A 72 -4.47 -13.69 -11.27
CA ARG A 72 -3.31 -14.53 -11.55
C ARG A 72 -2.34 -14.41 -10.39
N ALA A 73 -2.18 -15.49 -9.61
CA ALA A 73 -1.15 -15.57 -8.56
C ALA A 73 0.28 -15.57 -9.12
N TYR A 74 0.44 -15.78 -10.43
CA TYR A 74 1.74 -15.94 -11.08
C TYR A 74 1.86 -15.26 -12.45
N CYS A 75 3.10 -14.92 -12.79
CA CYS A 75 3.48 -14.29 -14.06
C CYS A 75 3.48 -15.33 -15.20
N PRO A 76 2.99 -15.02 -16.42
CA PRO A 76 2.98 -15.96 -17.55
C PRO A 76 4.35 -16.54 -17.91
N THR A 77 5.43 -15.81 -17.62
CA THR A 77 6.81 -16.22 -17.92
C THR A 77 7.50 -16.98 -16.78
N GLN A 78 6.79 -17.24 -15.68
CA GLN A 78 7.40 -17.80 -14.46
C GLN A 78 7.83 -19.26 -14.61
N TYR A 79 7.13 -20.06 -15.42
CA TYR A 79 7.53 -21.43 -15.68
C TYR A 79 8.29 -21.48 -17.01
N LYS A 80 9.62 -21.55 -16.93
CA LYS A 80 10.42 -22.03 -18.05
C LYS A 80 10.09 -23.51 -18.21
N GLN A 81 9.32 -23.85 -19.26
CA GLN A 81 9.22 -25.25 -19.66
C GLN A 81 10.63 -25.71 -20.04
N ARG A 82 11.07 -26.81 -19.42
CA ARG A 82 12.35 -27.46 -19.69
C ARG A 82 12.35 -28.04 -21.09
#